data_AF-A0A662U0N1-F1
#
_entry.id   AF-A0A662U0N1-F1
#
_cell.length_a   1.000
_cell.length_b   1.000
_cell.length_c   1.000
_cell.angle_alpha   90.00
_cell.angle_beta   90.00
_cell.angle_gamma   90.00
#
_symmetry.space_group_name_H-M   'P 1'
#
loop_
_entity.id
_entity.type
_entity.pdbx_description
1 polymer ?
#
loop_
_entity_poly.entity_id
_entity_poly.type
_entity_poly.pdbx_seq_one_letter_code
_entity_poly.pdbx_strand_id
1 'polypeptide(L)'
;MSNKRKPILASGTIVPDYEPLFKYWELAKSKDKKLAEKATLRSEDFDAVLSYVSSKGIISLIDLLNYLENYMISRVDGQLAVRALKEIYGVMFEVEEARRRIARILAGWLIEACNLWGTLKLTGKSKE
;
A
#
# COMPACT_ATOMS: atom_id res chain seq x y z
N MET A 1 15.69 2.70 17.88
CA MET A 1 15.08 3.09 16.60
C MET A 1 13.69 3.64 16.91
N SER A 2 13.39 4.87 16.51
CA SER A 2 12.07 5.48 16.73
C SER A 2 10.99 4.57 16.16
N ASN A 3 9.97 4.24 16.97
CA ASN A 3 8.89 3.34 16.61
C ASN A 3 7.98 4.07 15.61
N LYS A 4 8.32 4.03 14.31
CA LYS A 4 7.54 4.68 13.25
C LYS A 4 6.10 4.14 13.29
N ARG A 5 5.11 5.04 13.14
CA ARG A 5 3.69 4.70 13.19
C ARG A 5 3.38 3.68 12.09
N LYS A 6 2.58 2.65 12.43
CA LYS A 6 2.12 1.62 11.49
C LYS A 6 0.60 1.46 11.58
N PRO A 7 -0.08 1.19 10.46
CA PRO A 7 -1.50 0.84 10.50
C PRO A 7 -1.69 -0.56 11.10
N ILE A 8 -2.94 -0.90 11.39
CA ILE A 8 -3.33 -2.24 11.85
C ILE A 8 -2.87 -3.27 10.82
N LEU A 9 -2.32 -4.40 11.29
CA LEU A 9 -1.83 -5.51 10.45
C LEU A 9 -0.71 -5.11 9.48
N ALA A 10 0.09 -4.10 9.84
CA ALA A 10 1.37 -3.83 9.20
C ALA A 10 2.53 -4.34 10.04
N SER A 11 3.41 -5.13 9.42
CA SER A 11 4.67 -5.59 10.01
C SER A 11 5.79 -4.58 9.80
N GLY A 12 5.71 -3.77 8.73
CA GLY A 12 6.78 -2.92 8.22
C GLY A 12 7.91 -3.68 7.52
N THR A 13 7.69 -4.94 7.12
CA THR A 13 8.68 -5.76 6.40
C THR A 13 8.76 -5.42 4.91
N ILE A 14 7.68 -4.93 4.32
CA ILE A 14 7.57 -4.50 2.93
C ILE A 14 7.55 -2.98 2.86
N VAL A 15 6.79 -2.33 3.73
CA VAL A 15 6.67 -0.87 3.78
C VAL A 15 7.49 -0.34 4.97
N PRO A 16 8.67 0.26 4.73
CA PRO A 16 9.52 0.76 5.81
C PRO A 16 8.99 2.07 6.43
N ASP A 17 8.11 2.80 5.73
CA ASP A 17 7.58 4.08 6.16
C ASP A 17 6.13 4.29 5.71
N TYR A 18 5.24 4.47 6.68
CA TYR A 18 3.81 4.69 6.46
C TYR A 18 3.38 6.16 6.57
N GLU A 19 4.28 7.07 6.96
CA GLU A 19 3.95 8.49 7.14
C GLU A 19 3.31 9.12 5.89
N PRO A 20 3.74 8.82 4.64
CA PRO A 20 3.06 9.34 3.45
C PRO A 20 1.60 8.90 3.34
N LEU A 21 1.29 7.65 3.70
CA LEU A 21 -0.07 7.14 3.65
C LEU A 21 -0.93 7.77 4.75
N PHE A 22 -0.40 7.93 5.96
CA PHE A 22 -1.12 8.60 7.05
C PHE A 22 -1.43 10.05 6.70
N LYS A 23 -0.44 10.79 6.20
CA LYS A 23 -0.65 12.17 5.76
C LYS A 23 -1.66 12.25 4.61
N TYR A 24 -1.57 11.36 3.63
CA TYR A 24 -2.55 11.29 2.56
C TYR A 24 -3.96 11.04 3.08
N TRP A 25 -4.13 10.09 4.01
CA TRP A 25 -5.41 9.77 4.61
C TRP A 25 -5.99 10.95 5.42
N GLU A 26 -5.15 11.68 6.17
CA GLU A 26 -5.54 12.88 6.90
C GLU A 26 -6.08 13.96 5.95
N LEU A 27 -5.32 14.26 4.88
CA LEU A 27 -5.73 15.23 3.85
C LEU A 27 -7.02 14.80 3.14
N ALA A 28 -7.15 13.50 2.83
CA ALA A 28 -8.36 12.95 2.22
C ALA A 28 -9.57 13.08 3.16
N LYS A 29 -9.40 12.77 4.46
CA LYS A 29 -10.46 12.87 5.47
C LYS A 29 -10.96 14.29 5.66
N SER A 30 -10.06 15.28 5.61
CA SER A 30 -10.42 16.69 5.67
C SER A 30 -11.21 17.18 4.45
N LYS A 31 -11.08 16.52 3.30
CA LYS A 31 -11.77 16.86 2.05
C LYS A 31 -13.11 16.12 1.91
N ASP A 32 -13.10 14.80 2.08
CA ASP A 32 -14.26 13.92 1.98
C ASP A 32 -13.97 12.58 2.66
N LYS A 33 -14.85 12.17 3.59
CA LYS A 33 -14.76 10.88 4.28
C LYS A 33 -14.66 9.70 3.31
N LYS A 34 -15.38 9.74 2.17
CA LYS A 34 -15.34 8.66 1.16
C LYS A 34 -13.98 8.55 0.48
N LEU A 35 -13.22 9.64 0.35
CA LEU A 35 -11.85 9.60 -0.18
C LEU A 35 -10.90 8.96 0.84
N ALA A 36 -11.09 9.24 2.13
CA ALA A 36 -10.29 8.59 3.18
C ALA A 36 -10.55 7.07 3.25
N GLU A 37 -11.80 6.64 3.12
CA GLU A 37 -12.17 5.21 3.05
C GLU A 37 -11.63 4.51 1.78
N LYS A 38 -11.33 5.26 0.72
CA LYS A 38 -10.59 4.74 -0.45
C LYS A 38 -9.10 4.56 -0.18
N ALA A 39 -8.57 5.13 0.91
CA ALA A 39 -7.17 5.03 1.31
C ALA A 39 -6.92 3.98 2.42
N THR A 40 -7.84 3.04 2.63
CA THR A 40 -7.73 1.97 3.64
C THR A 40 -7.94 0.59 3.02
N LEU A 41 -7.39 -0.48 3.59
CA LEU A 41 -7.69 -1.84 3.11
C LEU A 41 -9.18 -2.17 3.27
N ARG A 42 -9.71 -2.94 2.32
CA ARG A 42 -11.09 -3.42 2.25
C ARG A 42 -11.10 -4.92 2.04
N SER A 43 -12.22 -5.58 2.37
CA SER A 43 -12.35 -7.03 2.20
C SER A 43 -12.07 -7.48 0.76
N GLU A 44 -12.55 -6.72 -0.23
CA GLU A 44 -12.36 -7.03 -1.65
C GLU A 44 -10.88 -7.00 -2.09
N ASP A 45 -10.05 -6.25 -1.36
CA ASP A 45 -8.61 -6.20 -1.61
C ASP A 45 -7.97 -7.57 -1.29
N PHE A 46 -8.39 -8.22 -0.21
CA PHE A 46 -7.92 -9.56 0.17
C PHE A 46 -8.38 -10.63 -0.84
N ASP A 47 -9.62 -10.53 -1.30
CA ASP A 47 -10.16 -11.42 -2.34
C ASP A 47 -9.39 -11.30 -3.65
N ALA A 48 -9.00 -10.07 -4.03
CA ALA A 48 -8.19 -9.81 -5.22
C ALA A 48 -6.80 -10.45 -5.12
N VAL A 49 -6.17 -10.41 -3.94
CA VAL A 49 -4.90 -11.10 -3.68
C VAL A 49 -5.05 -12.60 -3.80
N LEU A 50 -6.05 -13.18 -3.13
CA LEU A 50 -6.31 -14.61 -3.14
C LEU A 50 -6.56 -15.13 -4.54
N SER A 51 -7.38 -14.43 -5.31
CA SER A 51 -7.71 -14.79 -6.70
C SER A 51 -6.46 -14.76 -7.58
N TYR A 52 -5.65 -13.70 -7.44
CA TYR A 52 -4.43 -13.54 -8.24
C TYR A 52 -3.39 -14.62 -7.93
N VAL A 53 -3.14 -14.90 -6.66
CA VAL A 53 -2.15 -15.90 -6.23
C VAL A 53 -2.61 -17.32 -6.58
N SER A 54 -3.87 -17.64 -6.33
CA SER A 54 -4.42 -18.98 -6.64
C SER A 54 -4.35 -19.31 -8.14
N SER A 55 -4.48 -18.30 -9.01
CA SER A 55 -4.39 -18.51 -10.46
C SER A 55 -2.96 -18.77 -10.98
N LYS A 56 -1.93 -18.41 -10.20
CA LYS A 56 -0.51 -18.47 -10.62
C LYS A 56 0.35 -19.42 -9.78
N GLY A 57 -0.09 -19.81 -8.59
CA GLY A 57 0.72 -20.58 -7.65
C GLY A 57 1.80 -19.71 -7.00
N ILE A 58 3.07 -19.97 -7.32
CA ILE A 58 4.22 -19.21 -6.79
C ILE A 58 4.45 -17.98 -7.66
N ILE A 59 4.44 -16.80 -7.05
CA ILE A 59 4.70 -15.53 -7.73
C ILE A 59 5.78 -14.74 -7.02
N SER A 60 6.47 -13.90 -7.78
CA SER A 60 7.44 -12.98 -7.19
C SER A 60 6.73 -11.87 -6.40
N LEU A 61 7.37 -11.39 -5.33
CA LEU A 61 6.86 -10.27 -4.55
C LEU A 61 6.72 -9.00 -5.40
N ILE A 62 7.63 -8.78 -6.35
CA ILE A 62 7.61 -7.62 -7.23
C ILE A 62 6.40 -7.65 -8.18
N ASP A 63 6.07 -8.82 -8.72
CA ASP A 63 4.90 -8.97 -9.60
C ASP A 63 3.60 -8.77 -8.83
N LEU A 64 3.50 -9.31 -7.61
CA LEU A 64 2.33 -9.09 -6.75
C LEU A 64 2.17 -7.61 -6.39
N LEU A 65 3.26 -6.94 -6.00
CA LEU A 65 3.24 -5.51 -5.70
C LEU A 65 2.80 -4.68 -6.91
N ASN A 66 3.31 -4.97 -8.10
CA ASN A 66 2.96 -4.24 -9.33
C ASN A 66 1.49 -4.45 -9.71
N TYR A 67 0.99 -5.69 -9.58
CA TYR A 67 -0.42 -6.01 -9.81
C TYR A 67 -1.33 -5.21 -8.87
N LEU A 68 -1.03 -5.23 -7.57
CA LEU A 68 -1.84 -4.55 -6.55
C LEU A 68 -1.72 -3.02 -6.62
N GLU A 69 -0.56 -2.49 -6.95
CA GLU A 69 -0.37 -1.06 -7.20
C GLU A 69 -1.30 -0.57 -8.32
N ASN A 70 -1.33 -1.30 -9.45
CA ASN A 70 -2.23 -1.00 -10.57
C ASN A 70 -3.71 -1.14 -10.19
N TYR A 71 -4.05 -2.15 -9.39
CA TYR A 71 -5.39 -2.35 -8.87
C TYR A 71 -5.85 -1.17 -7.98
N MET A 72 -4.95 -0.61 -7.18
CA MET A 72 -5.27 0.42 -6.19
C MET A 72 -5.11 1.85 -6.68
N ILE A 73 -4.37 2.11 -7.77
CA ILE A 73 -4.06 3.49 -8.21
C ILE A 73 -5.30 4.34 -8.51
N SER A 74 -6.39 3.73 -8.94
CA SER A 74 -7.67 4.40 -9.22
C SER A 74 -8.32 5.00 -7.97
N ARG A 75 -7.90 4.55 -6.78
CA ARG A 75 -8.40 5.01 -5.47
C ARG A 75 -7.65 6.23 -4.95
N VAL A 76 -6.52 6.58 -5.58
CA VAL A 76 -5.62 7.64 -5.13
C VAL A 76 -5.87 8.93 -5.91
N ASP A 77 -6.33 9.98 -5.22
CA ASP A 77 -6.40 11.35 -5.73
C ASP A 77 -4.96 11.88 -5.86
N GLY A 78 -4.55 12.20 -7.09
CA GLY A 78 -3.16 12.57 -7.34
C GLY A 78 -2.76 13.92 -6.73
N GLN A 79 -3.68 14.88 -6.62
CA GLN A 79 -3.36 16.17 -6.04
C GLN A 79 -3.15 16.05 -4.53
N LEU A 80 -3.95 15.23 -3.86
CA LEU A 80 -3.72 14.90 -2.45
C LEU A 80 -2.42 14.11 -2.24
N ALA A 81 -2.08 13.19 -3.15
CA ALA A 81 -0.84 12.42 -3.07
C ALA A 81 0.40 13.33 -3.18
N VAL A 82 0.40 14.27 -4.13
CA VAL A 82 1.48 15.26 -4.29
C VAL A 82 1.64 16.09 -3.01
N ARG A 83 0.53 16.59 -2.44
CA ARG A 83 0.56 17.37 -1.20
C ARG A 83 1.11 16.55 -0.03
N ALA A 84 0.64 15.32 0.14
CA ALA A 84 1.08 14.44 1.21
C ALA A 84 2.59 14.17 1.13
N LEU A 85 3.09 13.81 -0.05
CA LEU A 85 4.50 13.54 -0.26
C LEU A 85 5.37 14.80 -0.11
N LYS A 86 4.88 15.97 -0.54
CA LYS A 86 5.57 17.25 -0.31
C LYS A 86 5.69 17.54 1.18
N GLU A 87 4.64 17.33 1.97
CA GLU A 87 4.67 17.59 3.41
C GLU A 87 5.58 16.63 4.17
N ILE A 88 5.71 15.37 3.71
CA ILE A 88 6.54 14.36 4.38
C ILE A 88 8.01 14.40 3.91
N TYR A 89 8.25 14.62 2.62
CA TYR A 89 9.60 14.54 2.04
C TYR A 89 10.20 15.89 1.63
N GLY A 90 9.43 16.97 1.65
CA GLY A 90 9.89 18.31 1.28
C GLY A 90 10.10 18.51 -0.23
N VAL A 91 9.77 17.52 -1.07
CA VAL A 91 9.98 17.57 -2.53
C VAL A 91 8.66 17.42 -3.29
N MET A 92 8.58 18.07 -4.44
CA MET A 92 7.45 17.97 -5.35
C MET A 92 7.62 16.76 -6.25
N PHE A 93 6.58 15.94 -6.36
CA PHE A 93 6.51 14.81 -7.28
C PHE A 93 5.53 15.12 -8.42
N GLU A 94 5.76 14.49 -9.57
CA GLU A 94 4.75 14.45 -10.63
C GLU A 94 3.49 13.72 -10.14
N VAL A 95 2.33 14.15 -10.64
CA VAL A 95 1.03 13.67 -10.14
C VAL A 95 0.91 12.15 -10.23
N GLU A 96 1.25 11.56 -11.36
CA GLU A 96 1.16 10.11 -11.56
C GLU A 96 2.23 9.33 -10.77
N GLU A 97 3.40 9.93 -10.52
CA GLU A 97 4.40 9.33 -9.65
C GLU A 97 3.91 9.32 -8.20
N ALA A 98 3.34 10.43 -7.74
CA ALA A 98 2.77 10.54 -6.40
C ALA A 98 1.65 9.52 -6.17
N ARG A 99 0.75 9.36 -7.15
CA ARG A 99 -0.32 8.35 -7.10
C ARG A 99 0.23 6.94 -6.96
N ARG A 100 1.20 6.57 -7.80
CA ARG A 100 1.87 5.27 -7.74
C ARG A 100 2.54 5.01 -6.41
N ARG A 101 3.24 6.00 -5.84
CA ARG A 101 3.88 5.86 -4.52
C ARG A 101 2.88 5.54 -3.41
N ILE A 102 1.78 6.27 -3.32
CA ILE A 102 0.73 6.00 -2.31
C ILE A 102 0.06 4.64 -2.57
N ALA A 103 -0.28 4.33 -3.83
CA ALA A 103 -0.85 3.04 -4.21
C ALA A 103 0.08 1.87 -3.86
N ARG A 104 1.40 2.04 -4.03
CA ARG A 104 2.40 1.04 -3.69
C ARG A 104 2.53 0.83 -2.18
N ILE A 105 2.39 1.88 -1.38
CA ILE A 105 2.31 1.76 0.08
C ILE A 105 1.06 0.98 0.49
N LEU A 106 -0.11 1.25 -0.13
CA LEU A 106 -1.34 0.48 0.10
C LEU A 106 -1.17 -0.99 -0.30
N ALA A 107 -0.59 -1.27 -1.46
CA ALA A 107 -0.30 -2.62 -1.93
C ALA A 107 0.63 -3.37 -0.96
N GLY A 108 1.70 -2.72 -0.50
CA GLY A 108 2.61 -3.29 0.48
C GLY A 108 1.92 -3.59 1.81
N TRP A 109 1.07 -2.68 2.30
CA TRP A 109 0.26 -2.92 3.50
C TRP A 109 -0.64 -4.15 3.36
N LEU A 110 -1.31 -4.31 2.22
CA LEU A 110 -2.16 -5.46 1.98
C LEU A 110 -1.38 -6.78 2.05
N ILE A 111 -0.20 -6.82 1.42
CA ILE A 111 0.63 -8.04 1.44
C ILE A 111 1.11 -8.34 2.86
N GLU A 112 1.51 -7.33 3.63
CA GLU A 112 1.87 -7.52 5.04
C GLU A 112 0.69 -8.06 5.85
N ALA A 113 -0.51 -7.53 5.65
CA ALA A 113 -1.72 -7.98 6.34
C ALA A 113 -2.07 -9.43 5.97
N CYS A 114 -2.05 -9.78 4.69
CA CYS A 114 -2.24 -11.16 4.22
C CYS A 114 -1.21 -12.13 4.81
N ASN A 115 0.04 -11.69 4.94
CA ASN A 115 1.11 -12.51 5.51
C ASN A 115 0.93 -12.72 7.03
N LEU A 116 0.55 -11.67 7.76
CA LEU A 116 0.27 -11.76 9.20
C LEU A 116 -0.95 -12.62 9.53
N TRP A 117 -1.98 -12.60 8.68
CA TRP A 117 -3.16 -13.46 8.82
C TRP A 117 -2.97 -14.89 8.31
N GLY A 118 -1.82 -15.20 7.70
CA GLY A 118 -1.54 -16.54 7.16
C GLY A 118 -2.27 -16.87 5.86
N THR A 119 -2.92 -15.88 5.24
CA THR A 119 -3.55 -16.00 3.92
C THR A 119 -2.51 -16.11 2.80
N LEU A 120 -1.37 -15.43 2.99
CA LEU A 120 -0.18 -15.58 2.17
C LEU A 120 1.01 -15.95 3.05
N LYS A 121 2.03 -16.55 2.44
CA LYS A 121 3.31 -16.80 3.09
C LYS A 121 4.43 -16.25 2.23
N LEU A 122 5.11 -15.23 2.74
CA LEU A 122 6.35 -14.75 2.14
C LEU A 122 7.48 -15.74 2.44
N THR A 123 8.15 -16.20 1.40
CA THR A 123 9.31 -17.08 1.50
C THR A 123 10.51 -16.44 0.80
N GLY A 124 11.70 -16.62 1.37
CA GLY A 124 12.94 -16.34 0.65
C GLY A 124 13.35 -17.57 -0.17
N LYS A 125 14.20 -17.39 -1.18
CA LYS A 125 14.95 -18.53 -1.70
C LYS A 125 15.84 -19.05 -0.57
N SER A 126 15.57 -20.26 -0.10
CA SER A 126 16.56 -21.04 0.65
C SER A 126 17.81 -21.11 -0.23
N LYS A 127 18.99 -20.78 0.31
CA LYS A 127 20.24 -21.14 -0.36
C LYS A 127 20.26 -22.67 -0.45
N GLU A 128 20.16 -23.19 -1.67
CA GLU A 128 20.62 -24.55 -1.97
C GLU A 128 22.15 -24.59 -1.97
#